data_AF-A0A848LGE7-F1
#
_entry.id   AF-A0A848LGE7-F1
#
_cell.length_a   1.000
_cell.length_b   1.000
_cell.length_c   1.000
_cell.angle_alpha   90.00
_cell.angle_beta   90.00
_cell.angle_gamma   90.00
#
_symmetry.space_group_name_H-M   'P 1'
#
loop_
_entity.id
_entity.type
_entity.pdbx_description
1 polymer ?
#
loop_
_entity_poly.entity_id
_entity_poly.type
_entity_poly.pdbx_seq_one_letter_code
_entity_poly.pdbx_strand_id
1 'polypeptide(L)'
;MRTSGAWLVVAVLAGVSAVAWGADALDLRRDYLRALERLEEDRAGSLERVFEKGNAAASALRESAARRDGGTEWFPAHAFLRGFSNGFVEGALAMGPDPRFFRELAHQRGTAVDQEFFELFADTYFADGVTRRYTVPRSEDSVCHVFDSPDVGPLYRKWTRFWATYPRAYADAVDREIRALEDMVAVSTCACGGPESVEAGLERFLKSFPRSPVVPQVRARLERLRAGTSDFRFRCPTG
;
A
#
# COMPACT_ATOMS: atom_id res chain seq x y z
N MET A 1 73.73 23.70 -15.73
CA MET A 1 72.84 23.74 -14.53
C MET A 1 71.43 23.43 -15.04
N ARG A 2 70.94 22.19 -14.89
CA ARG A 2 69.97 21.75 -13.84
C ARG A 2 68.78 22.74 -13.75
N THR A 3 67.50 22.42 -13.95
CA THR A 3 66.71 21.18 -13.85
C THR A 3 65.27 21.44 -14.36
N SER A 4 64.60 20.38 -14.82
CA SER A 4 63.19 19.99 -14.65
C SER A 4 62.11 21.09 -14.48
N GLY A 5 61.05 21.15 -15.28
CA GLY A 5 60.03 20.10 -15.42
C GLY A 5 58.83 20.44 -14.52
N ALA A 6 57.82 21.13 -15.07
CA ALA A 6 56.57 21.44 -14.37
C ALA A 6 55.43 20.64 -15.01
N TRP A 7 55.17 19.45 -14.47
CA TRP A 7 53.95 18.70 -14.70
C TRP A 7 52.82 19.33 -13.89
N LEU A 8 51.79 19.83 -14.58
CA LEU A 8 50.52 20.19 -13.98
C LEU A 8 49.77 18.89 -13.62
N VAL A 9 49.78 18.55 -12.34
CA VAL A 9 48.92 17.49 -11.79
C VAL A 9 47.49 18.03 -11.77
N VAL A 10 46.67 17.57 -12.71
CA VAL A 10 45.21 17.70 -12.61
C VAL A 10 44.75 16.67 -11.58
N ALA A 11 44.46 17.13 -10.36
CA ALA A 11 43.80 16.33 -9.35
C ALA A 11 42.35 16.08 -9.80
N VAL A 12 42.07 14.86 -10.26
CA VAL A 12 40.73 14.35 -10.47
C VAL A 12 40.05 14.23 -9.10
N LEU A 13 39.22 15.22 -8.75
CA LEU A 13 38.23 15.10 -7.68
C LEU A 13 37.06 14.23 -8.19
N ALA A 14 37.32 12.94 -8.37
CA ALA A 14 36.27 11.92 -8.44
C ALA A 14 36.05 11.39 -7.02
N GLY A 15 35.44 12.23 -6.17
CA GLY A 15 35.24 11.94 -4.76
C GLY A 15 33.76 12.00 -4.39
N VAL A 16 33.14 10.82 -4.33
CA VAL A 16 32.00 10.48 -3.46
C VAL A 16 30.64 11.12 -3.76
N SER A 17 30.02 10.76 -4.88
CA SER A 17 28.56 10.93 -5.06
C SER A 17 27.74 9.69 -4.67
N ALA A 18 28.38 8.62 -4.18
CA ALA A 18 27.72 7.32 -3.99
C ALA A 18 27.08 7.08 -2.61
N VAL A 19 27.17 8.03 -1.67
CA VAL A 19 26.72 7.81 -0.26
C VAL A 19 25.38 8.49 0.08
N ALA A 20 24.91 9.44 -0.74
CA ALA A 20 23.71 10.20 -0.42
C ALA A 20 22.40 9.38 -0.56
N TRP A 21 22.40 8.28 -1.33
CA TRP A 21 21.14 7.71 -1.85
C TRP A 21 20.49 6.68 -0.90
N GLY A 22 21.25 6.15 0.05
CA GLY A 22 20.71 5.33 1.16
C GLY A 22 20.43 6.14 2.43
N ALA A 23 20.95 7.37 2.50
CA ALA A 23 20.77 8.25 3.67
C ALA A 23 19.31 8.67 3.82
N ASP A 24 18.62 8.99 2.71
CA ASP A 24 17.23 9.46 2.73
C ASP A 24 16.26 8.42 3.31
N ALA A 25 16.39 7.15 2.93
CA ALA A 25 15.54 6.08 3.48
C ALA A 25 15.80 5.84 4.98
N LEU A 26 17.06 5.95 5.40
CA LEU A 26 17.43 5.84 6.82
C LEU A 26 16.95 7.06 7.63
N ASP A 27 16.93 8.24 7.03
CA ASP A 27 16.43 9.48 7.64
C ASP A 27 14.93 9.41 7.87
N LEU A 28 14.17 8.99 6.85
CA LEU A 28 12.73 8.78 6.97
C LEU A 28 12.40 7.71 8.02
N ARG A 29 13.17 6.62 8.07
CA ARG A 29 13.05 5.61 9.13
C ARG A 29 13.31 6.21 10.52
N ARG A 30 14.36 7.01 10.68
CA ARG A 30 14.66 7.67 11.97
C ARG A 30 13.54 8.61 12.39
N ASP A 31 12.99 9.36 11.45
CA ASP A 31 11.87 10.27 11.70
C ASP A 31 10.60 9.54 12.09
N TYR A 32 10.30 8.41 11.45
CA TYR A 32 9.20 7.52 11.86
C TYR A 32 9.39 7.01 13.29
N LEU A 33 10.55 6.43 13.60
CA LEU A 33 10.81 5.84 14.91
C LEU A 33 10.75 6.88 16.05
N ARG A 34 11.28 8.09 15.83
CA ARG A 34 11.15 9.19 16.80
C ARG A 34 9.70 9.64 17.00
N ALA A 35 8.90 9.65 15.92
CA ALA A 35 7.49 10.02 16.02
C ALA A 35 6.69 8.95 16.78
N LEU A 36 6.97 7.67 16.52
CA LEU A 36 6.37 6.55 17.23
C LEU A 36 6.73 6.58 18.72
N GLU A 37 8.02 6.70 19.05
CA GLU A 37 8.50 6.79 20.44
C GLU A 37 7.83 7.93 21.21
N ARG A 38 7.74 9.12 20.61
CA ARG A 38 7.03 10.25 21.22
C ARG A 38 5.56 9.95 21.51
N LEU A 39 4.85 9.31 20.59
CA LEU A 39 3.45 8.95 20.77
C LEU A 39 3.30 7.91 21.90
N GLU A 40 4.24 6.97 22.01
CA GLU A 40 4.21 5.92 23.05
C GLU A 40 4.57 6.43 24.44
N GLU A 41 5.45 7.43 24.54
CA GLU A 41 5.84 8.08 25.80
C GLU A 41 4.81 9.10 26.31
N ASP A 42 3.55 9.03 25.84
CA ASP A 42 2.47 9.96 26.20
C ASP A 42 2.79 11.44 25.93
N ARG A 43 3.73 11.71 25.00
CA ARG A 43 3.97 13.07 24.54
C ARG A 43 2.98 13.40 23.44
N ALA A 44 2.63 14.69 23.35
CA ALA A 44 1.73 15.20 22.31
C ALA A 44 2.18 14.70 20.92
N GLY A 45 1.30 13.97 20.24
CA GLY A 45 1.57 13.32 18.97
C GLY A 45 0.28 13.01 18.22
N SER A 46 0.38 12.82 16.91
CA SER A 46 -0.74 12.43 16.05
C SER A 46 -0.43 11.06 15.48
N LEU A 47 -1.31 10.08 15.70
CA LEU A 47 -1.14 8.74 15.16
C LEU A 47 -1.21 8.76 13.63
N GLU A 48 -2.01 9.64 13.05
CA GLU A 48 -1.99 9.95 11.61
C GLU A 48 -0.58 10.33 11.11
N ARG A 49 0.10 11.26 11.78
CA ARG A 49 1.48 11.63 11.40
C ARG A 49 2.47 10.48 11.56
N VAL A 50 2.31 9.63 12.57
CA VAL A 50 3.14 8.43 12.76
C VAL A 50 2.92 7.47 11.59
N PHE A 51 1.66 7.23 11.22
CA PHE A 51 1.28 6.39 10.11
C PHE A 51 1.80 6.91 8.77
N GLU A 52 1.67 8.21 8.50
CA GLU A 52 2.22 8.86 7.29
C GLU A 52 3.74 8.71 7.19
N LYS A 53 4.46 9.01 8.27
CA LYS A 53 5.93 8.87 8.32
C LYS A 53 6.36 7.42 8.13
N GLY A 54 5.63 6.48 8.72
CA GLY A 54 5.89 5.06 8.55
C GLY A 54 5.72 4.60 7.10
N ASN A 55 4.63 5.00 6.44
CA ASN A 55 4.39 4.69 5.03
C ASN A 55 5.45 5.33 4.11
N ALA A 56 5.87 6.57 4.39
CA ALA A 56 6.94 7.23 3.64
C ALA A 56 8.28 6.49 3.80
N ALA A 57 8.64 6.10 5.02
CA ALA A 57 9.83 5.28 5.27
C ALA A 57 9.75 3.92 4.59
N ALA A 58 8.60 3.25 4.64
CA ALA A 58 8.37 1.96 4.00
C ALA A 58 8.53 2.05 2.47
N SER A 59 7.98 3.11 1.83
CA SER A 59 8.17 3.34 0.39
C SER A 59 9.64 3.55 0.03
N ALA A 60 10.33 4.44 0.74
CA ALA A 60 11.74 4.74 0.48
C ALA A 60 12.64 3.50 0.66
N LEU A 61 12.36 2.66 1.65
CA LEU A 61 13.08 1.41 1.85
C LEU A 61 12.83 0.40 0.72
N ARG A 62 11.56 0.21 0.28
CA ARG A 62 11.24 -0.67 -0.86
C ARG A 62 11.91 -0.19 -2.15
N GLU A 63 11.84 1.11 -2.44
CA GLU A 63 12.50 1.70 -3.60
C GLU A 63 14.02 1.55 -3.52
N SER A 64 14.60 1.71 -2.33
CA SER A 64 16.03 1.49 -2.13
C SER A 64 16.42 0.02 -2.28
N ALA A 65 15.52 -0.93 -1.96
CA ALA A 65 15.72 -2.36 -2.16
C ALA A 65 15.70 -2.69 -3.66
N ALA A 66 14.66 -2.25 -4.38
CA ALA A 66 14.47 -2.54 -5.80
C ALA A 66 15.61 -2.03 -6.69
N ARG A 67 16.30 -0.95 -6.29
CA ARG A 67 17.43 -0.38 -7.04
C ARG A 67 18.75 -1.14 -6.86
N ARG A 68 18.87 -1.99 -5.84
CA ARG A 68 20.09 -2.78 -5.62
C ARG A 68 19.77 -4.20 -6.05
N ASP A 69 20.34 -4.66 -7.17
CA ASP A 69 20.28 -6.05 -7.68
C ASP A 69 20.82 -7.13 -6.70
N GLY A 70 21.00 -6.81 -5.42
CA GLY A 70 21.70 -7.60 -4.41
C GLY A 70 20.83 -8.51 -3.55
N GLY A 71 19.62 -8.87 -4.01
CA GLY A 71 18.75 -9.83 -3.32
C GLY A 71 18.47 -9.51 -1.83
N THR A 72 17.99 -10.51 -1.11
CA THR A 72 17.64 -10.44 0.33
C THR A 72 18.85 -10.17 1.24
N GLU A 73 20.07 -10.29 0.72
CA GLU A 73 21.33 -10.23 1.48
C GLU A 73 21.69 -8.82 1.95
N TRP A 74 21.16 -7.77 1.30
CA TRP A 74 21.47 -6.38 1.64
C TRP A 74 20.54 -5.75 2.69
N PHE A 75 19.39 -6.34 3.04
CA PHE A 75 18.50 -5.72 4.02
C PHE A 75 18.88 -6.14 5.45
N PRO A 76 19.65 -5.33 6.19
CA PRO A 76 20.02 -5.73 7.53
C PRO A 76 18.77 -5.74 8.41
N ALA A 77 18.71 -6.65 9.39
CA ALA A 77 17.55 -6.75 10.29
C ALA A 77 17.20 -5.43 11.00
N HIS A 78 18.14 -4.49 11.12
CA HIS A 78 17.87 -3.16 11.67
C HIS A 78 17.13 -2.22 10.71
N ALA A 79 16.98 -2.55 9.43
CA ALA A 79 16.21 -1.77 8.46
C ALA A 79 14.69 -2.01 8.57
N PHE A 80 14.25 -3.02 9.33
CA PHE A 80 12.84 -3.27 9.58
C PHE A 80 12.17 -2.10 10.31
N LEU A 81 10.92 -1.85 9.93
CA LEU A 81 10.07 -0.85 10.56
C LEU A 81 9.17 -1.54 11.59
N ARG A 82 9.30 -1.14 12.86
CA ARG A 82 8.39 -1.60 13.92
C ARG A 82 6.97 -1.18 13.56
N GLY A 83 6.00 -2.08 13.75
CA GLY A 83 4.61 -1.82 13.38
C GLY A 83 4.30 -1.97 11.90
N PHE A 84 5.26 -2.44 11.10
CA PHE A 84 5.05 -2.84 9.72
C PHE A 84 5.30 -4.33 9.60
N SER A 85 4.53 -4.99 8.74
CA SER A 85 4.92 -6.29 8.23
C SER A 85 6.20 -6.11 7.42
N ASN A 86 7.17 -6.97 7.68
CA ASN A 86 8.42 -6.98 6.93
C ASN A 86 8.56 -8.37 6.35
N GLY A 87 8.32 -8.50 5.06
CA GLY A 87 8.38 -9.77 4.35
C GLY A 87 9.07 -9.63 3.02
N PHE A 88 9.44 -10.76 2.43
CA PHE A 88 9.79 -10.82 1.02
C PHE A 88 8.69 -11.59 0.31
N VAL A 89 8.14 -11.01 -0.75
CA VAL A 89 7.24 -11.70 -1.67
C VAL A 89 8.03 -11.86 -2.95
N GLU A 90 8.38 -13.12 -3.25
CA GLU A 90 9.08 -13.53 -4.48
C GLU A 90 10.32 -12.65 -4.76
N GLY A 91 11.17 -12.44 -3.75
CA GLY A 91 12.44 -11.70 -3.86
C GLY A 91 12.34 -10.19 -3.70
N ALA A 92 11.14 -9.60 -3.78
CA ALA A 92 10.91 -8.18 -3.52
C ALA A 92 10.53 -7.92 -2.05
N LEU A 93 11.02 -6.82 -1.49
CA LEU A 93 10.67 -6.40 -0.14
C LEU A 93 9.21 -5.91 -0.09
N ALA A 94 8.36 -6.65 0.60
CA ALA A 94 6.99 -6.26 0.90
C ALA A 94 6.94 -5.65 2.31
N MET A 95 6.54 -4.38 2.38
CA MET A 95 6.32 -3.67 3.64
C MET A 95 4.97 -2.97 3.59
N GLY A 96 4.10 -3.34 4.55
CA GLY A 96 2.81 -2.70 4.79
C GLY A 96 2.61 -2.43 6.27
N PRO A 97 1.79 -1.44 6.66
CA PRO A 97 1.45 -1.22 8.06
C PRO A 97 0.80 -2.47 8.66
N ASP A 98 1.30 -2.97 9.79
CA ASP A 98 0.70 -4.12 10.48
C ASP A 98 -0.66 -3.67 11.05
N PRO A 99 -1.79 -4.24 10.58
CA PRO A 99 -3.10 -3.77 11.01
C PRO A 99 -3.37 -4.03 12.50
N ARG A 100 -2.78 -5.08 13.10
CA ARG A 100 -2.93 -5.38 14.53
C ARG A 100 -2.19 -4.35 15.35
N PHE A 101 -0.93 -4.08 15.00
CA PHE A 101 -0.11 -3.11 15.70
C PHE A 101 -0.76 -1.73 15.74
N PHE A 102 -1.16 -1.21 14.57
CA PHE A 102 -1.70 0.15 14.51
C PHE A 102 -3.09 0.25 15.14
N ARG A 103 -3.90 -0.80 15.08
CA ARG A 103 -5.18 -0.85 15.80
C ARG A 103 -4.96 -0.84 17.31
N GLU A 104 -4.04 -1.64 17.84
CA GLU A 104 -3.70 -1.63 19.27
C GLU A 104 -3.16 -0.27 19.72
N LEU A 105 -2.28 0.33 18.92
CA LEU A 105 -1.75 1.66 19.19
C LEU A 105 -2.85 2.74 19.17
N ALA A 106 -3.82 2.64 18.25
CA ALA A 106 -4.96 3.55 18.20
C ALA A 106 -5.87 3.43 19.42
N HIS A 107 -6.11 2.21 19.92
CA HIS A 107 -6.87 2.00 21.15
C HIS A 107 -6.17 2.53 22.40
N GLN A 108 -4.84 2.41 22.45
CA GLN A 108 -4.07 2.84 23.62
C GLN A 108 -3.79 4.34 23.63
N ARG A 109 -3.50 4.92 22.46
CA ARG A 109 -2.92 6.27 22.32
C ARG A 109 -3.65 7.18 21.33
N GLY A 110 -4.57 6.63 20.53
CA GLY A 110 -5.27 7.37 19.49
C GLY A 110 -6.53 8.08 19.96
N THR A 111 -7.02 8.97 19.10
CA THR A 111 -8.35 9.57 19.18
C THR A 111 -9.43 8.58 18.73
N ALA A 112 -10.71 8.93 18.92
CA ALA A 112 -11.81 8.14 18.38
C ALA A 112 -11.77 8.01 16.84
N VAL A 113 -11.26 9.03 16.14
CA VAL A 113 -11.09 9.00 14.67
C VAL A 113 -10.01 7.99 14.29
N ASP A 114 -8.90 7.95 15.04
CA ASP A 114 -7.82 7.00 14.80
C ASP A 114 -8.30 5.55 15.04
N GLN A 115 -9.07 5.32 16.10
CA GLN A 115 -9.66 4.01 16.38
C GLN A 115 -10.59 3.56 15.24
N GLU A 116 -11.48 4.42 14.78
CA GLU A 116 -12.37 4.11 13.66
C GLU A 116 -11.59 3.81 12.37
N PHE A 117 -10.55 4.60 12.07
CA PHE A 117 -9.69 4.38 10.91
C PHE A 117 -8.99 3.02 10.98
N PHE A 118 -8.34 2.70 12.10
CA PHE A 118 -7.55 1.47 12.19
C PHE A 118 -8.36 0.20 12.39
N GLU A 119 -9.60 0.28 12.91
CA GLU A 119 -10.55 -0.83 12.81
C GLU A 119 -10.92 -1.11 11.35
N LEU A 120 -11.23 -0.06 10.58
CA LEU A 120 -11.55 -0.20 9.16
C LEU A 120 -10.33 -0.67 8.34
N PHE A 121 -9.13 -0.21 8.67
CA PHE A 121 -7.88 -0.69 8.08
C PHE A 121 -7.69 -2.20 8.38
N ALA A 122 -7.88 -2.62 9.64
CA ALA A 122 -7.78 -4.03 10.03
C ALA A 122 -8.86 -4.92 9.39
N ASP A 123 -10.04 -4.38 9.10
CA ASP A 123 -11.09 -5.06 8.34
C ASP A 123 -10.73 -5.21 6.85
N THR A 124 -9.90 -4.33 6.30
CA THR A 124 -9.53 -4.29 4.88
C THR A 124 -8.41 -5.27 4.54
N TYR A 125 -7.43 -5.40 5.43
CA TYR A 125 -6.21 -6.17 5.19
C TYR A 125 -6.15 -7.48 5.98
N PHE A 126 -5.34 -8.42 5.49
CA PHE A 126 -4.85 -9.53 6.30
C PHE A 126 -3.75 -9.06 7.25
N ALA A 127 -3.29 -9.94 8.14
CA ALA A 127 -2.24 -9.63 9.11
C ALA A 127 -0.90 -9.22 8.47
N ASP A 128 -0.71 -9.51 7.17
CA ASP A 128 0.45 -9.07 6.41
C ASP A 128 0.41 -7.57 6.05
N GLY A 129 -0.68 -6.85 6.33
CA GLY A 129 -0.79 -5.40 6.07
C GLY A 129 -0.68 -4.98 4.60
N VAL A 130 -0.67 -5.94 3.67
CA VAL A 130 -0.44 -5.69 2.24
C VAL A 130 -1.57 -6.33 1.42
N THR A 131 -1.95 -7.55 1.76
CA THR A 131 -2.99 -8.28 1.03
C THR A 131 -4.36 -7.86 1.53
N ARG A 132 -5.21 -7.41 0.60
CA ARG A 132 -6.60 -7.07 0.92
C ARG A 132 -7.45 -8.34 0.99
N ARG A 133 -8.45 -8.36 1.88
CA ARG A 133 -9.30 -9.54 2.11
C ARG A 133 -10.13 -9.99 0.89
N TYR A 134 -10.32 -9.10 -0.07
CA TYR A 134 -11.02 -9.37 -1.33
C TYR A 134 -10.07 -9.66 -2.51
N THR A 135 -8.79 -9.91 -2.24
CA THR A 135 -7.77 -10.27 -3.24
C THR A 135 -7.10 -11.58 -2.90
N VAL A 136 -6.64 -12.30 -3.94
CA VAL A 136 -5.79 -13.49 -3.78
C VAL A 136 -4.51 -13.28 -4.58
N PRO A 137 -3.32 -13.36 -3.96
CA PRO A 137 -2.05 -13.33 -4.66
C PRO A 137 -1.95 -14.46 -5.69
N ARG A 138 -1.40 -14.16 -6.87
CA ARG A 138 -1.15 -15.14 -7.94
C ARG A 138 0.32 -15.24 -8.33
N SER A 139 1.08 -14.14 -8.25
CA SER A 139 2.55 -14.08 -8.43
C SER A 139 3.14 -12.76 -7.92
N GLU A 140 4.44 -12.50 -8.17
CA GLU A 140 5.23 -11.34 -7.72
C GLU A 140 4.46 -10.03 -7.85
N ASP A 141 3.90 -9.81 -9.04
CA ASP A 141 3.25 -8.55 -9.44
C ASP A 141 1.75 -8.71 -9.75
N SER A 142 1.16 -9.85 -9.43
CA SER A 142 -0.24 -10.11 -9.81
C SER A 142 -1.11 -10.61 -8.66
N VAL A 143 -2.27 -9.97 -8.55
CA VAL A 143 -3.38 -10.39 -7.69
C VAL A 143 -4.62 -10.58 -8.54
N CYS A 144 -5.47 -11.53 -8.17
CA CYS A 144 -6.83 -11.57 -8.65
C CYS A 144 -7.79 -11.01 -7.60
N HIS A 145 -8.95 -10.54 -8.06
CA HIS A 145 -10.01 -10.03 -7.18
C HIS A 145 -11.16 -11.03 -7.05
N VAL A 146 -11.70 -11.13 -5.83
CA VAL A 146 -12.88 -11.94 -5.51
C VAL A 146 -14.12 -11.05 -5.62
N PHE A 147 -14.69 -10.94 -6.82
CA PHE A 147 -15.77 -10.00 -7.15
C PHE A 147 -17.04 -10.17 -6.32
N ASP A 148 -17.39 -11.40 -5.98
CA ASP A 148 -18.53 -11.75 -5.15
C ASP A 148 -18.21 -11.82 -3.64
N SER A 149 -17.02 -11.35 -3.24
CA SER A 149 -16.62 -11.32 -1.83
C SER A 149 -17.69 -10.61 -0.99
N PRO A 150 -18.08 -11.19 0.15
CA PRO A 150 -19.04 -10.57 1.06
C PRO A 150 -18.52 -9.26 1.66
N ASP A 151 -17.20 -9.00 1.59
CA ASP A 151 -16.56 -7.84 2.22
C ASP A 151 -16.59 -6.58 1.36
N VAL A 152 -16.64 -6.70 0.02
CA VAL A 152 -16.49 -5.55 -0.90
C VAL A 152 -17.53 -4.47 -0.65
N GLY A 153 -18.81 -4.86 -0.55
CA GLY A 153 -19.90 -3.91 -0.29
C GLY A 153 -19.79 -3.23 1.08
N PRO A 154 -19.69 -4.00 2.18
CA PRO A 154 -19.45 -3.44 3.51
C PRO A 154 -18.24 -2.51 3.59
N LEU A 155 -17.09 -2.90 3.01
CA LEU A 155 -15.87 -2.09 3.00
C LEU A 155 -16.08 -0.77 2.24
N TYR A 156 -16.66 -0.82 1.03
CA TYR A 156 -16.92 0.40 0.24
C TYR A 156 -17.83 1.37 1.00
N ARG A 157 -18.87 0.85 1.66
CA ARG A 157 -19.77 1.66 2.50
C ARG A 157 -19.04 2.28 3.69
N LYS A 158 -18.20 1.51 4.40
CA LYS A 158 -17.45 1.98 5.57
C LYS A 158 -16.44 3.05 5.17
N TRP A 159 -15.65 2.83 4.11
CA TRP A 159 -14.66 3.80 3.62
C TRP A 159 -15.30 5.09 3.13
N THR A 160 -16.37 5.01 2.32
CA THR A 160 -17.07 6.22 1.84
C THR A 160 -17.76 6.98 2.97
N ARG A 161 -18.28 6.28 4.00
CA ARG A 161 -18.81 6.92 5.22
C ARG A 161 -17.70 7.60 6.02
N PHE A 162 -16.56 6.96 6.20
CA PHE A 162 -15.41 7.53 6.90
C PHE A 162 -14.96 8.82 6.20
N TRP A 163 -14.79 8.77 4.87
CA TRP A 163 -14.47 9.95 4.05
C TRP A 163 -15.48 11.09 4.23
N ALA A 164 -16.78 10.79 4.19
CA ALA A 164 -17.81 11.81 4.35
C ALA A 164 -17.84 12.43 5.76
N THR A 165 -17.47 11.64 6.78
CA THR A 165 -17.51 12.06 8.19
C THR A 165 -16.25 12.83 8.58
N TYR A 166 -15.08 12.38 8.10
CA TYR A 166 -13.76 12.93 8.42
C TYR A 166 -12.95 13.21 7.15
N PRO A 167 -13.37 14.16 6.29
CA PRO A 167 -12.80 14.34 4.95
C PRO A 167 -11.32 14.77 4.92
N ARG A 168 -10.73 15.10 6.07
CA ARG A 168 -9.32 15.47 6.20
C ARG A 168 -8.47 14.43 6.91
N ALA A 169 -9.09 13.48 7.63
CA ALA A 169 -8.35 12.49 8.41
C ALA A 169 -7.95 11.34 7.49
N TYR A 170 -6.66 11.03 7.47
CA TYR A 170 -6.06 9.96 6.68
C TYR A 170 -6.41 10.05 5.19
N ALA A 171 -6.59 11.27 4.67
CA ALA A 171 -7.24 11.53 3.39
C ALA A 171 -6.62 10.70 2.25
N ASP A 172 -5.29 10.67 2.15
CA ASP A 172 -4.59 9.92 1.12
C ASP A 172 -4.82 8.40 1.21
N ALA A 173 -4.91 7.85 2.43
CA ALA A 173 -5.15 6.42 2.63
C ALA A 173 -6.60 6.06 2.33
N VAL A 174 -7.55 6.86 2.82
CA VAL A 174 -8.99 6.69 2.57
C VAL A 174 -9.29 6.75 1.07
N ASP A 175 -8.72 7.74 0.38
CA ASP A 175 -8.86 7.89 -1.06
C ASP A 175 -8.33 6.68 -1.83
N ARG A 176 -7.16 6.15 -1.43
CA ARG A 176 -6.59 4.94 -2.06
C ARG A 176 -7.49 3.74 -1.89
N GLU A 177 -8.09 3.53 -0.71
CA GLU A 177 -8.94 2.37 -0.47
C GLU A 177 -10.30 2.47 -1.18
N ILE A 178 -10.89 3.67 -1.24
CA ILE A 178 -12.10 3.91 -2.05
C ILE A 178 -11.79 3.63 -3.52
N ARG A 179 -10.72 4.21 -4.07
CA ARG A 179 -10.32 3.98 -5.46
C ARG A 179 -10.00 2.52 -5.74
N ALA A 180 -9.33 1.79 -4.84
CA ALA A 180 -9.03 0.38 -5.04
C ALA A 180 -10.30 -0.49 -5.14
N LEU A 181 -11.35 -0.18 -4.37
CA LEU A 181 -12.65 -0.86 -4.45
C LEU A 181 -13.42 -0.48 -5.72
N GLU A 182 -13.35 0.80 -6.13
CA GLU A 182 -13.96 1.27 -7.38
C GLU A 182 -13.26 0.69 -8.61
N ASP A 183 -11.94 0.72 -8.66
CA ASP A 183 -11.12 0.17 -9.72
C ASP A 183 -11.32 -1.34 -9.84
N MET A 184 -11.51 -2.05 -8.72
CA MET A 184 -11.86 -3.47 -8.76
C MET A 184 -13.11 -3.72 -9.60
N VAL A 185 -14.21 -2.98 -9.37
CA VAL A 185 -15.47 -3.20 -10.09
C VAL A 185 -15.53 -2.53 -11.47
N ALA A 186 -14.78 -1.44 -11.66
CA ALA A 186 -14.85 -0.59 -12.85
C ALA A 186 -13.71 -0.83 -13.86
N VAL A 187 -12.57 -1.33 -13.43
CA VAL A 187 -11.35 -1.40 -14.27
C VAL A 187 -10.70 -2.78 -14.25
N SER A 188 -10.55 -3.43 -13.10
CA SER A 188 -9.77 -4.67 -12.96
C SER A 188 -10.32 -5.81 -13.80
N THR A 189 -9.44 -6.50 -14.54
CA THR A 189 -9.82 -7.60 -15.44
C THR A 189 -9.50 -8.98 -14.87
N CYS A 190 -8.76 -9.06 -13.76
CA CYS A 190 -8.28 -10.32 -13.23
C CYS A 190 -9.19 -10.84 -12.10
N ALA A 191 -10.00 -11.86 -12.39
CA ALA A 191 -10.95 -12.44 -11.45
C ALA A 191 -10.44 -13.76 -10.85
N CYS A 192 -10.68 -13.96 -9.55
CA CYS A 192 -10.36 -15.23 -8.89
C CYS A 192 -11.39 -16.34 -9.17
N GLY A 193 -12.61 -15.96 -9.53
CA GLY A 193 -13.73 -16.86 -9.83
C GLY A 193 -14.12 -16.85 -11.30
N GLY A 194 -15.19 -17.59 -11.62
CA GLY A 194 -15.78 -17.64 -12.96
C GLY A 194 -16.66 -16.43 -13.32
N PRO A 195 -17.19 -16.39 -14.54
CA PRO A 195 -18.10 -15.34 -15.01
C PRO A 195 -19.27 -15.06 -14.07
N GLU A 196 -19.84 -16.10 -13.46
CA GLU A 196 -21.00 -16.00 -12.58
C GLU A 196 -20.69 -15.24 -11.28
N SER A 197 -19.49 -15.44 -10.72
CA SER A 197 -19.01 -14.71 -9.54
C SER A 197 -18.79 -13.23 -9.87
N VAL A 198 -18.22 -12.92 -11.03
CA VAL A 198 -18.04 -11.55 -11.49
C VAL A 198 -19.39 -10.87 -11.70
N GLU A 199 -20.30 -11.51 -12.43
CA GLU A 199 -21.65 -11.00 -12.67
C GLU A 199 -22.37 -10.68 -11.36
N ALA A 200 -22.42 -11.64 -10.42
CA ALA A 200 -23.05 -11.47 -9.12
C ALA A 200 -22.43 -10.32 -8.31
N GLY A 201 -21.11 -10.14 -8.37
CA GLY A 201 -20.40 -9.04 -7.73
C GLY A 201 -20.79 -7.67 -8.31
N LEU A 202 -20.77 -7.53 -9.63
CA LEU A 202 -21.14 -6.27 -10.30
C LEU A 202 -22.61 -5.92 -10.08
N GLU A 203 -23.52 -6.89 -10.18
CA GLU A 203 -24.94 -6.69 -9.88
C GLU A 203 -25.17 -6.21 -8.45
N ARG A 204 -24.51 -6.88 -7.49
CA ARG A 204 -24.61 -6.51 -6.07
C ARG A 204 -24.10 -5.10 -5.83
N PHE A 205 -23.01 -4.70 -6.49
CA PHE A 205 -22.48 -3.35 -6.41
C PHE A 205 -23.49 -2.33 -6.95
N LEU A 206 -24.02 -2.54 -8.15
CA LEU A 206 -25.01 -1.65 -8.77
C LEU A 206 -26.28 -1.50 -7.92
N LYS A 207 -26.73 -2.60 -7.32
CA LYS A 207 -27.89 -2.59 -6.42
C LYS A 207 -27.61 -1.82 -5.12
N SER A 208 -26.41 -1.99 -4.56
CA SER A 208 -26.05 -1.44 -3.25
C SER A 208 -25.62 0.03 -3.30
N PHE A 209 -25.05 0.46 -4.42
CA PHE A 209 -24.44 1.79 -4.61
C PHE A 209 -24.89 2.46 -5.92
N PRO A 210 -26.21 2.68 -6.13
CA PRO A 210 -26.73 3.21 -7.39
C PRO A 210 -26.29 4.65 -7.71
N ARG A 211 -25.66 5.33 -6.75
CA ARG A 211 -25.13 6.70 -6.87
C ARG A 211 -23.59 6.77 -6.86
N SER A 212 -22.91 5.62 -6.85
CA SER A 212 -21.44 5.60 -6.94
C SER A 212 -20.99 6.21 -8.28
N PRO A 213 -19.88 6.97 -8.30
CA PRO A 213 -19.40 7.61 -9.53
C PRO A 213 -19.03 6.61 -10.63
N VAL A 214 -18.72 5.35 -10.27
CA VAL A 214 -18.34 4.31 -11.23
C VAL A 214 -19.52 3.49 -11.78
N VAL A 215 -20.76 3.79 -11.40
CA VAL A 215 -21.96 3.06 -11.86
C VAL A 215 -22.05 2.93 -13.39
N PRO A 216 -21.82 3.99 -14.21
CA PRO A 216 -21.86 3.86 -15.66
C PRO A 216 -20.87 2.83 -16.20
N GLN A 217 -19.65 2.80 -15.67
CA GLN A 217 -18.60 1.86 -16.04
C GLN A 217 -18.98 0.43 -15.63
N VAL A 218 -19.48 0.25 -14.40
CA VAL A 218 -19.89 -1.07 -13.90
C VAL A 218 -21.04 -1.64 -14.74
N ARG A 219 -22.02 -0.83 -15.14
CA ARG A 219 -23.12 -1.27 -16.04
C ARG A 219 -22.59 -1.74 -17.39
N ALA A 220 -21.76 -0.94 -18.03
CA ALA A 220 -21.20 -1.28 -19.33
C ALA A 220 -20.35 -2.57 -19.28
N ARG A 221 -19.65 -2.82 -18.16
CA ARG A 221 -18.91 -4.07 -17.95
C ARG A 221 -19.82 -5.28 -17.78
N LEU A 222 -20.86 -5.14 -16.98
CA LEU A 222 -21.85 -6.20 -16.77
C LEU A 222 -22.53 -6.58 -18.10
N GLU A 223 -22.87 -5.59 -18.93
CA GLU A 223 -23.41 -5.84 -20.28
C GLU A 223 -22.43 -6.58 -21.18
N ARG A 224 -21.15 -6.18 -21.21
CA ARG A 224 -20.11 -6.88 -21.98
C ARG A 224 -19.88 -8.31 -21.49
N LEU A 225 -19.90 -8.53 -20.19
CA LEU A 225 -19.76 -9.85 -19.58
C LEU A 225 -20.89 -10.78 -20.04
N ARG A 226 -22.14 -10.32 -19.96
CA ARG A 226 -23.33 -11.06 -20.41
C ARG A 226 -23.34 -11.34 -21.91
N ALA A 227 -22.81 -10.40 -22.69
CA ALA A 227 -22.67 -10.56 -24.14
C ALA A 227 -21.49 -11.46 -24.54
N GLY A 228 -20.67 -11.94 -23.59
CA GLY A 228 -19.47 -12.73 -23.88
C GLY A 228 -18.35 -11.93 -24.57
N THR A 229 -18.38 -10.60 -24.45
CA THR A 229 -17.41 -9.67 -25.08
C THR A 229 -16.54 -8.94 -24.06
N SER A 230 -16.56 -9.37 -22.79
CA SER A 230 -15.73 -8.77 -21.74
C SER A 230 -14.25 -9.15 -21.87
N ASP A 231 -13.41 -8.29 -21.33
CA ASP A 231 -11.96 -8.45 -21.17
C ASP A 231 -11.55 -9.16 -19.87
N PHE A 232 -12.52 -9.71 -19.12
CA PHE A 232 -12.23 -10.46 -17.90
C PHE A 232 -11.39 -11.72 -18.17
N ARG A 233 -10.36 -11.89 -17.37
CA ARG A 233 -9.52 -13.08 -17.28
C ARG A 233 -9.95 -13.86 -16.04
N PHE A 234 -10.58 -15.01 -16.24
CA PHE A 234 -11.00 -15.94 -15.18
C PHE A 234 -9.91 -16.94 -14.77
N ARG A 235 -8.77 -16.89 -15.47
CA ARG A 235 -7.53 -17.60 -15.16
C ARG A 235 -6.40 -16.59 -15.28
N CYS A 236 -6.14 -15.88 -14.19
CA CYS A 236 -5.02 -14.96 -14.17
C CYS A 236 -3.71 -15.74 -14.16
N PRO A 237 -2.72 -15.33 -14.97
CA PRO A 237 -1.42 -15.98 -14.95
C PRO A 237 -0.82 -15.89 -13.55
N THR A 238 -0.36 -17.02 -13.04
CA THR A 238 0.70 -17.08 -12.05
C THR A 238 1.98 -16.84 -12.86
N GLY A 239 2.68 -15.73 -12.62
CA GLY A 239 3.94 -15.37 -13.29
C GLY A 239 4.92 -16.52 -13.48
#